data_AF-D3AI45-F1
#
_entry.id   AF-D3AI45-F1
#
_cell.length_a   1.000
_cell.length_b   1.000
_cell.length_c   1.000
_cell.angle_alpha   90.00
_cell.angle_beta   90.00
_cell.angle_gamma   90.00
#
_symmetry.space_group_name_H-M   'P 1'
#
loop_
_entity.id
_entity.type
_entity.pdbx_description
1 polymer ?
#
loop_
_entity_poly.entity_id
_entity_poly.type
_entity_poly.pdbx_seq_one_letter_code
_entity_poly.pdbx_strand_id
1 'polypeptide(L)'
;MEIFKYAFMQRAFLVGILLAAVIPCIGMVMVCRRLSMIGDALSHTSLAGVAAGLILGLNPVLTAAAACVIAAIGIEAIRRKLP
;
A
#
# COMPACT_ATOMS: atom_id res chain seq x y z
N MET A 1 -3.13 -29.69 17.68
CA MET A 1 -3.06 -29.47 16.22
C MET A 1 -4.38 -28.85 15.71
N GLU A 2 -4.91 -27.82 16.40
CA GLU A 2 -6.21 -27.18 16.08
C GLU A 2 -6.06 -25.84 15.34
N ILE A 3 -4.81 -25.34 15.23
CA ILE A 3 -4.46 -24.05 14.62
C ILE A 3 -4.78 -24.04 13.11
N PHE A 4 -4.62 -25.18 12.42
CA PHE A 4 -4.87 -25.32 10.98
C PHE A 4 -6.35 -25.52 10.59
N LYS A 5 -7.28 -25.66 11.55
CA LYS A 5 -8.72 -25.81 11.27
C LYS A 5 -9.44 -24.48 11.06
N TYR A 6 -8.87 -23.37 11.52
CA TYR A 6 -9.47 -22.07 11.30
C TYR A 6 -9.30 -21.66 9.85
N ALA A 7 -10.42 -21.50 9.13
CA ALA A 7 -10.42 -21.01 7.74
C ALA A 7 -9.72 -19.65 7.59
N PHE A 8 -9.74 -18.82 8.64
CA PHE A 8 -8.97 -17.57 8.71
C PHE A 8 -7.46 -17.83 8.65
N MET A 9 -6.95 -18.81 9.41
CA MET A 9 -5.53 -19.17 9.45
C MET A 9 -5.04 -19.68 8.10
N GLN A 10 -5.83 -20.52 7.43
CA GLN A 10 -5.51 -21.03 6.09
C GLN A 10 -5.48 -19.92 5.04
N ARG A 11 -6.46 -19.02 5.06
CA ARG A 11 -6.48 -17.84 4.16
C ARG A 11 -5.31 -16.91 4.44
N ALA A 12 -4.99 -16.64 5.71
CA ALA A 12 -3.85 -15.82 6.09
C ALA A 12 -2.52 -16.41 5.59
N PHE A 13 -2.33 -17.72 5.72
CA PHE A 13 -1.14 -18.40 5.19
C PHE A 13 -1.07 -18.34 3.66
N LEU A 14 -2.19 -18.59 2.98
CA LEU A 14 -2.26 -18.54 1.51
C LEU A 14 -1.93 -17.14 0.99
N VAL A 15 -2.59 -16.12 1.53
CA VAL A 15 -2.37 -14.72 1.18
C VAL A 15 -0.97 -14.26 1.57
N GLY A 16 -0.45 -14.70 2.72
CA GLY A 16 0.90 -14.40 3.18
C GLY A 16 1.99 -14.94 2.26
N ILE A 17 1.85 -16.18 1.77
CA ILE A 17 2.78 -16.78 0.80
C ILE A 17 2.70 -16.03 -0.55
N LEU A 18 1.50 -15.71 -1.03
CA LEU A 18 1.35 -14.91 -2.25
C LEU A 18 2.01 -13.52 -2.09
N LEU A 19 1.77 -12.83 -0.97
CA LEU A 19 2.38 -11.53 -0.69
C LEU A 19 3.90 -11.63 -0.57
N ALA A 20 4.44 -12.67 0.08
CA ALA A 20 5.87 -12.88 0.21
C ALA A 20 6.58 -13.05 -1.15
N ALA A 21 5.89 -13.59 -2.16
CA ALA A 21 6.41 -13.65 -3.52
C ALA A 21 6.29 -12.31 -4.28
N VAL A 22 5.18 -11.58 -4.09
CA VAL A 22 4.89 -10.35 -4.87
C VAL A 22 5.59 -9.11 -4.33
N ILE A 23 5.64 -8.94 -3.01
CA ILE A 23 6.26 -7.78 -2.35
C ILE A 23 7.72 -7.55 -2.76
N PRO A 24 8.62 -8.55 -2.82
CA PRO A 24 10.02 -8.32 -3.20
C PRO A 24 10.18 -7.86 -4.66
N CYS A 25 9.28 -8.26 -5.58
CA CYS A 25 9.29 -7.73 -6.95
C CYS A 25 9.02 -6.22 -6.96
N ILE A 26 8.07 -5.74 -6.16
CA ILE A 26 7.74 -4.31 -6.02
C ILE A 26 8.87 -3.58 -5.27
N GLY A 27 9.39 -4.19 -4.21
CA GLY A 27 10.47 -3.64 -3.38
C GLY A 27 11.77 -3.42 -4.15
N MET A 28 12.19 -4.37 -4.99
CA MET A 28 13.38 -4.20 -5.84
C MET A 28 13.24 -3.02 -6.81
N VAL A 29 12.07 -2.86 -7.44
CA VAL A 29 11.83 -1.73 -8.36
C VAL A 29 11.84 -0.38 -7.63
N MET A 30 11.28 -0.33 -6.41
CA MET A 30 11.34 0.87 -5.56
C MET A 30 12.76 1.25 -5.16
N VAL A 31 13.58 0.27 -4.77
CA VAL A 31 14.98 0.50 -4.35
C VAL A 31 15.85 0.94 -5.54
N CYS A 32 15.77 0.23 -6.68
CA CYS A 32 16.57 0.56 -7.88
C CYS A 32 16.27 1.95 -8.45
N ARG A 33 15.04 2.47 -8.29
CA ARG A 33 14.66 3.82 -8.77
C ARG A 33 14.95 4.96 -7.78
N ARG A 34 15.61 4.68 -6.64
CA ARG A 34 15.80 5.64 -5.52
C ARG A 34 14.47 6.27 -5.05
N LEU A 35 13.35 5.56 -5.20
CA LEU A 35 12.02 6.02 -4.76
C LEU A 35 11.77 5.63 -3.29
N SER A 36 12.82 5.39 -2.50
CA SER A 36 12.72 4.97 -1.09
C SER A 36 11.84 5.92 -0.27
N MET A 37 12.00 7.23 -0.47
CA MET A 37 11.20 8.29 0.18
C MET A 37 9.72 8.29 -0.24
N ILE A 38 9.41 7.78 -1.44
CA ILE A 38 8.03 7.72 -1.93
C ILE A 38 7.24 6.63 -1.19
N GLY A 39 7.89 5.52 -0.79
CA GLY A 39 7.24 4.46 -0.02
C GLY A 39 6.82 4.89 1.37
N ASP A 40 7.66 5.68 2.03
CA ASP A 40 7.37 6.26 3.34
C ASP A 40 6.18 7.24 3.26
N ALA A 41 6.23 8.17 2.29
CA ALA A 41 5.13 9.10 2.04
C ALA A 41 3.81 8.41 1.63
N LEU A 42 3.86 7.35 0.83
CA LEU A 42 2.69 6.55 0.45
C LEU A 42 2.05 5.83 1.64
N SER A 43 2.86 5.37 2.60
CA SER A 43 2.36 4.69 3.79
C SER A 43 1.55 5.63 4.68
N HIS A 44 2.04 6.86 4.91
CA HIS A 44 1.33 7.89 5.67
C HIS A 44 0.06 8.40 4.95
N THR A 45 0.15 8.61 3.64
CA THR A 45 -1.00 9.08 2.84
C THR A 45 -2.07 8.00 2.68
N SER A 46 -1.70 6.72 2.62
CA SER A 46 -2.65 5.60 2.66
C SER A 46 -3.43 5.58 3.97
N LEU A 47 -2.73 5.69 5.12
CA LEU A 47 -3.37 5.74 6.44
C LEU A 47 -4.34 6.93 6.56
N ALA A 48 -3.92 8.11 6.10
CA ALA A 48 -4.77 9.30 6.06
C ALA A 48 -5.99 9.12 5.14
N GLY A 49 -5.83 8.46 3.99
CA GLY A 49 -6.92 8.15 3.06
C GLY A 49 -7.91 7.11 3.57
N VAL A 50 -7.44 6.12 4.33
CA VAL A 50 -8.30 5.17 5.06
C VAL A 50 -9.12 5.93 6.11
N ALA A 51 -8.47 6.77 6.93
CA ALA A 51 -9.15 7.54 7.96
C ALA A 51 -10.21 8.47 7.38
N ALA A 52 -9.89 9.18 6.28
CA ALA A 52 -10.85 10.02 5.57
C ALA A 52 -12.04 9.21 5.03
N GLY A 53 -11.80 8.02 4.46
CA GLY A 53 -12.87 7.15 3.97
C GLY A 53 -13.77 6.60 5.06
N LEU A 54 -13.20 6.29 6.22
CA LEU A 54 -13.95 5.85 7.39
C LEU A 54 -14.90 6.95 7.89
N ILE A 55 -14.45 8.20 7.91
CA ILE A 55 -15.26 9.37 8.29
C ILE A 55 -16.38 9.62 7.27
N LEU A 56 -16.09 9.44 5.99
CA LEU A 56 -17.06 9.61 4.90
C LEU A 56 -18.05 8.43 4.75
N GLY A 57 -17.87 7.35 5.51
CA GLY A 57 -18.69 6.13 5.39
C GLY A 57 -18.50 5.38 4.06
N LEU A 58 -17.43 5.67 3.33
CA LEU A 58 -17.09 5.04 2.06
C LEU A 58 -16.20 3.83 2.28
N ASN A 59 -16.03 3.02 1.23
CA ASN A 59 -15.15 1.85 1.31
C ASN A 59 -13.70 2.30 1.55
N PRO A 60 -13.08 1.94 2.69
CA PRO A 60 -11.77 2.44 3.09
C PRO A 60 -10.65 2.04 2.13
N VAL A 61 -10.81 0.92 1.42
CA VAL A 61 -9.83 0.47 0.41
C VAL A 61 -9.84 1.41 -0.80
N LEU A 62 -11.03 1.85 -1.20
CA LEU A 62 -11.20 2.71 -2.38
C LEU A 62 -10.68 4.13 -2.11
N THR A 63 -10.94 4.66 -0.92
CA THR A 63 -10.47 5.99 -0.51
C THR A 63 -8.97 5.99 -0.25
N ALA A 64 -8.41 4.92 0.31
CA ALA A 64 -6.96 4.75 0.45
C ALA A 64 -6.29 4.74 -0.93
N ALA A 65 -6.80 3.94 -1.87
CA ALA A 65 -6.27 3.89 -3.23
C ALA A 65 -6.34 5.27 -3.92
N ALA A 66 -7.48 5.97 -3.82
CA ALA A 66 -7.62 7.31 -4.38
C ALA A 66 -6.64 8.31 -3.76
N ALA A 67 -6.49 8.33 -2.44
CA ALA A 67 -5.55 9.20 -1.75
C ALA A 67 -4.09 8.91 -2.15
N CYS A 68 -3.72 7.63 -2.24
CA CYS A 68 -2.39 7.21 -2.70
C CYS A 68 -2.10 7.65 -4.13
N VAL A 69 -3.08 7.54 -5.05
CA VAL A 69 -2.91 7.97 -6.44
C VAL A 69 -2.74 9.49 -6.52
N ILE A 70 -3.55 10.26 -5.79
CA ILE A 70 -3.44 11.72 -5.75
C ILE A 70 -2.07 12.14 -5.18
N ALA A 71 -1.63 11.50 -4.09
CA ALA A 71 -0.33 11.76 -3.50
C ALA A 71 0.83 11.41 -4.44
N ALA A 72 0.77 10.24 -5.10
CA ALA A 72 1.79 9.81 -6.05
C ALA A 72 1.91 10.77 -7.24
N ILE A 73 0.78 11.23 -7.80
CA ILE A 73 0.76 12.23 -8.87
C ILE A 73 1.33 13.56 -8.37
N GLY A 74 0.96 14.00 -7.17
CA GLY A 74 1.48 15.23 -6.56
C GLY A 74 3.00 15.20 -6.38
N ILE A 75 3.53 14.09 -5.86
CA ILE A 75 4.97 13.89 -5.68
C ILE A 75 5.68 13.85 -7.04
N GLU A 76 5.15 13.11 -8.01
CA GLU A 76 5.74 13.01 -9.36
C GLU A 76 5.70 14.37 -10.09
N ALA A 77 4.65 15.17 -9.91
CA ALA A 77 4.53 16.51 -10.47
C ALA A 77 5.55 17.49 -9.87
N ILE A 78 5.77 17.44 -8.54
CA ILE A 78 6.80 18.23 -7.86
C ILE A 78 8.19 17.77 -8.31
N ARG A 79 8.42 16.46 -8.39
CA ARG A 79 9.69 15.86 -8.84
C ARG A 79 10.02 16.17 -10.29
N ARG A 80 9.02 16.37 -11.16
CA ARG A 80 9.24 16.85 -12.54
C ARG A 80 9.52 18.35 -12.64
N LYS A 81 9.06 19.14 -11.65
CA LYS A 81 9.27 20.59 -11.62
C LYS A 81 10.59 21.00 -10.97
N LEU A 82 11.15 20.18 -10.08
CA LEU A 82 12.50 20.38 -9.53
C LEU A 82 13.48 19.47 -10.31
N PRO A 83 14.36 20.03 -11.16
CA PRO A 83 15.38 19.24 -11.86
C PRO A 83 16.39 18.61 -10.90
#